data_AF-A0A212CDY4-F1
#
_entry.id   AF-A0A212CDY4-F1
#
_cell.length_a   1.000
_cell.length_b   1.000
_cell.length_c   1.000
_cell.angle_alpha   90.00
_cell.angle_beta   90.00
_cell.angle_gamma   90.00
#
_symmetry.space_group_name_H-M   'P 1'
#
loop_
_entity.id
_entity.type
_entity.pdbx_description
1 polymer ?
#
loop_
_entity_poly.entity_id
_entity_poly.type
_entity_poly.pdbx_seq_one_letter_code
_entity_poly.pdbx_strand_id
1 'polypeptide(L)'
;MLVLVGPEHWDKLYPIANGNNQSPIDIKTSETKHDESLKPVSVSYNPATAKEIVNVGHSFHVNFEDSDNRSVLKGGPLCESYRLRQFHFHWGTTDDYGSEHLVDGAKYSAELHLVHWNSAKYPSFADAASQADGLAIIGVLVKVGQANPNLQKVLDALQAIKTKNKQAPFTNFDPSVLLPSSPE
;
A
#
# COMPACT_ATOMS: atom_id res chain seq x y z
N MET A 1 -10.61 28.61 -1.02
CA MET A 1 -9.87 28.14 -2.20
C MET A 1 -8.66 27.36 -1.67
N LEU A 2 -8.79 26.04 -1.51
CA LEU A 2 -7.64 25.19 -1.17
C LEU A 2 -6.83 25.03 -2.45
N VAL A 3 -5.65 25.63 -2.50
CA VAL A 3 -4.66 25.31 -3.53
C VAL A 3 -4.24 23.87 -3.26
N LEU A 4 -4.68 22.93 -4.09
CA LEU A 4 -4.09 21.60 -4.14
C LEU A 4 -2.68 21.79 -4.68
N VAL A 5 -1.69 21.81 -3.79
CA VAL A 5 -0.27 21.80 -4.16
C VAL A 5 0.07 20.39 -4.63
N GLY A 6 0.43 20.26 -5.90
CA GLY A 6 0.86 19.00 -6.50
C GLY A 6 2.25 18.56 -6.01
N PRO A 7 2.68 17.33 -6.35
CA PRO A 7 3.96 16.77 -5.93
C PRO A 7 5.17 17.67 -6.20
N GLU A 8 5.17 18.45 -7.28
CA GLU A 8 6.21 19.40 -7.67
C GLU A 8 6.41 20.58 -6.70
N HIS A 9 5.54 20.70 -5.70
CA HIS A 9 5.57 21.77 -4.70
C HIS A 9 5.63 21.26 -3.26
N TRP A 10 5.66 19.94 -3.04
CA TRP A 10 5.64 19.37 -1.69
C TRP A 10 6.90 19.69 -0.90
N ASP A 11 8.04 19.84 -1.57
CA ASP A 11 9.33 20.21 -0.98
C ASP A 11 9.30 21.55 -0.24
N LYS A 12 8.43 22.48 -0.65
CA LYS A 12 8.24 23.78 0.00
C LYS A 12 7.71 23.65 1.43
N LEU A 13 6.93 22.60 1.72
CA LEU A 13 6.35 22.34 3.03
C LEU A 13 7.06 21.18 3.75
N TYR A 14 7.55 20.22 2.98
CA TYR A 14 8.20 19.01 3.45
C TYR A 14 9.54 18.85 2.74
N PRO A 15 10.63 19.50 3.23
CA PRO A 15 11.93 19.51 2.55
C PRO A 15 12.50 18.11 2.23
N ILE A 16 12.07 17.09 2.97
CA ILE A 16 12.43 15.69 2.74
C ILE A 16 11.97 15.17 1.37
N ALA A 17 11.02 15.83 0.71
CA ALA A 17 10.60 15.51 -0.67
C ALA A 17 11.74 15.62 -1.69
N ASN A 18 12.83 16.35 -1.36
CA ASN A 18 14.08 16.39 -2.13
C ASN A 18 15.18 15.48 -1.55
N GLY A 19 14.82 14.51 -0.70
CA GLY A 19 15.75 13.58 -0.07
C GLY A 19 16.28 12.50 -1.03
N ASN A 20 17.31 11.78 -0.58
CA ASN A 20 18.00 10.78 -1.41
C ASN A 20 17.31 9.41 -1.49
N ASN A 21 16.25 9.21 -0.72
CA ASN A 21 15.55 7.92 -0.61
C ASN A 21 14.03 8.15 -0.76
N GLN A 22 13.63 8.90 -1.78
CA GLN A 22 12.23 9.13 -2.09
C GLN A 22 11.68 8.01 -2.98
N SER A 23 10.40 7.74 -2.80
CA SER A 23 9.59 6.87 -3.65
C SER A 23 8.47 7.70 -4.27
N PRO A 24 7.89 7.27 -5.41
CA PRO A 24 8.21 6.06 -6.18
C PRO A 24 9.50 6.18 -7.01
N ILE A 25 9.89 5.08 -7.65
CA ILE A 25 10.98 5.03 -8.64
C ILE A 25 10.57 4.26 -9.90
N ASP A 26 11.35 4.43 -10.97
CA ASP A 26 11.33 3.54 -12.12
C ASP A 26 12.25 2.34 -11.88
N ILE A 27 11.68 1.16 -11.77
CA ILE A 27 12.40 -0.10 -11.56
C ILE A 27 12.93 -0.58 -12.91
N LYS A 28 14.20 -0.28 -13.17
CA LYS A 28 14.91 -0.75 -14.35
C LYS A 28 15.39 -2.18 -14.16
N THR A 29 14.72 -3.14 -14.76
CA THR A 29 14.98 -4.58 -14.55
C THR A 29 16.42 -4.95 -14.90
N SER A 30 17.01 -4.31 -15.92
CA SER A 30 18.41 -4.50 -16.31
C SER A 30 19.45 -4.05 -15.27
N GLU A 31 19.08 -3.16 -14.34
CA GLU A 31 19.95 -2.67 -13.26
C GLU A 31 19.72 -3.44 -11.94
N THR A 32 18.72 -4.32 -11.89
CA THR A 32 18.43 -5.15 -10.71
C THR A 32 19.42 -6.31 -10.57
N LYS A 33 19.65 -6.74 -9.33
CA LYS A 33 20.49 -7.90 -9.01
C LYS A 33 19.68 -8.92 -8.24
N HIS A 34 19.72 -10.17 -8.70
CA HIS A 34 19.16 -11.27 -7.94
C HIS A 34 19.98 -11.49 -6.67
N ASP A 35 19.32 -11.46 -5.52
CA ASP A 35 19.92 -11.71 -4.22
C ASP A 35 19.35 -13.03 -3.65
N GLU A 36 20.14 -14.10 -3.75
CA GLU A 36 19.78 -15.45 -3.29
C GLU A 36 19.65 -15.55 -1.76
N SER A 37 20.12 -14.55 -1.01
CA SER A 37 20.00 -14.53 0.46
C SER A 37 18.60 -14.11 0.94
N LEU A 38 17.79 -13.52 0.05
CA LEU A 38 16.44 -13.10 0.37
C LEU A 38 15.53 -14.31 0.62
N LYS A 39 14.84 -14.27 1.76
CA LYS A 39 13.85 -15.29 2.11
C LYS A 39 12.55 -15.07 1.32
N PRO A 40 11.71 -16.09 1.11
CA PRO A 40 10.37 -15.89 0.59
C PRO A 40 9.57 -14.88 1.43
N VAL A 41 8.82 -14.00 0.77
CA VAL A 41 7.85 -13.13 1.43
C VAL A 41 6.68 -13.97 1.90
N SER A 42 6.22 -13.75 3.14
CA SER A 42 5.10 -14.46 3.74
C SER A 42 4.14 -13.49 4.39
N VAL A 43 2.86 -13.62 4.04
CA VAL A 43 1.75 -12.87 4.65
C VAL A 43 0.85 -13.82 5.42
N SER A 44 0.35 -13.37 6.56
CA SER A 44 -0.70 -14.04 7.31
C SER A 44 -1.67 -12.97 7.76
N TYR A 45 -2.83 -12.91 7.11
CA TYR A 45 -3.83 -11.90 7.38
C TYR A 45 -5.11 -12.54 7.90
N ASN A 46 -5.58 -12.07 9.05
CA ASN A 46 -6.84 -12.52 9.60
C ASN A 46 -7.98 -11.61 9.10
N PRO A 47 -8.97 -12.13 8.33
CA PRO A 47 -10.05 -11.31 7.78
C PRO A 47 -10.81 -10.49 8.83
N ALA A 48 -10.90 -10.99 10.07
CA ALA A 48 -11.61 -10.34 11.16
C ALA A 48 -10.91 -9.07 11.68
N THR A 49 -9.68 -8.80 11.24
CA THR A 49 -8.95 -7.56 11.59
C THR A 49 -9.37 -6.37 10.74
N ALA A 50 -10.02 -6.56 9.58
CA ALA A 50 -10.57 -5.44 8.81
C ALA A 50 -11.65 -4.71 9.62
N LYS A 51 -11.57 -3.38 9.72
CA LYS A 51 -12.48 -2.57 10.55
C LYS A 51 -13.43 -1.72 9.72
N GLU A 52 -12.86 -0.90 8.84
CA GLU A 52 -13.55 0.19 8.18
C GLU A 52 -12.89 0.56 6.87
N ILE A 53 -13.69 1.11 5.97
CA ILE A 53 -13.22 1.78 4.77
C ILE A 53 -13.50 3.27 4.93
N VAL A 54 -12.52 4.12 4.61
CA VAL A 54 -12.62 5.58 4.79
C VAL A 54 -12.04 6.29 3.57
N ASN A 55 -12.75 7.32 3.10
CA ASN A 55 -12.21 8.25 2.12
C ASN A 55 -11.43 9.36 2.83
N VAL A 56 -10.12 9.36 2.71
CA VAL A 56 -9.23 10.34 3.37
C VAL A 56 -9.01 11.60 2.52
N GLY A 57 -9.67 11.69 1.37
CA GLY A 57 -9.66 12.84 0.46
C GLY A 57 -8.59 12.81 -0.62
N HIS A 58 -7.60 11.93 -0.52
CA HIS A 58 -6.56 11.68 -1.54
C HIS A 58 -6.50 10.21 -1.99
N SER A 59 -7.09 9.31 -1.21
CA SER A 59 -7.39 7.92 -1.57
C SER A 59 -8.54 7.43 -0.69
N PHE A 60 -8.88 6.15 -0.77
CA PHE A 60 -9.59 5.44 0.28
C PHE A 60 -8.63 4.49 0.99
N HIS A 61 -8.79 4.35 2.31
CA HIS A 61 -8.07 3.37 3.10
C HIS A 61 -9.04 2.30 3.58
N VAL A 62 -8.62 1.04 3.56
CA VAL A 62 -9.19 0.01 4.42
C VAL A 62 -8.27 -0.16 5.62
N ASN A 63 -8.75 0.17 6.81
CA ASN A 63 -7.95 0.10 8.04
C ASN A 63 -8.15 -1.24 8.75
N PHE A 64 -7.08 -1.75 9.35
CA PHE A 64 -7.06 -2.99 10.10
C PHE A 64 -6.81 -2.74 11.60
N GLU A 65 -7.19 -3.70 12.43
CA GLU A 65 -6.79 -3.80 13.82
C GLU A 65 -5.35 -4.32 13.90
N ASP A 66 -4.49 -3.56 14.58
CA ASP A 66 -3.05 -3.77 14.64
C ASP A 66 -2.48 -3.72 16.06
N SER A 67 -3.34 -3.86 17.07
CA SER A 67 -2.92 -4.04 18.47
C SER A 67 -2.22 -5.38 18.73
N ASP A 68 -2.37 -6.37 17.85
CA ASP A 68 -1.75 -7.70 17.95
C ASP A 68 -1.19 -8.22 16.60
N ASN A 69 -0.64 -9.43 16.60
CA ASN A 69 0.05 -10.03 15.45
C ASN A 69 -0.89 -10.90 14.57
N ARG A 70 -2.21 -10.65 14.57
CA ARG A 70 -3.15 -11.45 13.75
C ARG A 70 -3.03 -11.20 12.24
N SER A 71 -2.51 -10.04 11.85
CA SER A 71 -2.30 -9.67 10.44
C SER A 71 -0.90 -9.11 10.25
N VAL A 72 0.00 -9.91 9.68
CA VAL A 72 1.44 -9.60 9.61
C VAL A 72 2.09 -9.98 8.27
N LEU A 73 3.16 -9.26 7.97
CA LEU A 73 4.13 -9.51 6.91
C LEU A 73 5.47 -9.94 7.52
N LYS A 74 6.10 -10.96 6.92
CA LYS A 74 7.41 -11.51 7.31
C LYS A 74 8.20 -11.93 6.07
N GLY A 75 9.50 -12.18 6.26
CA GLY A 75 10.38 -12.69 5.20
C GLY A 75 10.83 -11.61 4.23
N GLY A 76 11.28 -11.99 3.04
CA GLY A 76 11.94 -11.05 2.13
C GLY A 76 13.17 -10.41 2.78
N PRO A 77 13.35 -9.09 2.65
CA PRO A 77 14.44 -8.34 3.29
C PRO A 77 14.18 -8.00 4.77
N LEU A 78 13.04 -8.39 5.34
CA LEU A 78 12.63 -7.97 6.68
C LEU A 78 13.25 -8.87 7.76
N CYS A 79 13.88 -8.26 8.76
CA CYS A 79 14.38 -8.97 9.94
C CYS A 79 13.26 -9.36 10.91
N GLU A 80 12.24 -8.50 11.04
CA GLU A 80 11.17 -8.60 12.03
C GLU A 80 9.80 -8.84 11.39
N SER A 81 8.78 -9.06 12.22
CA SER A 81 7.38 -9.11 11.81
C SER A 81 6.76 -7.72 11.79
N TYR A 82 6.07 -7.39 10.70
CA TYR A 82 5.43 -6.09 10.53
C TYR A 82 3.90 -6.25 10.52
N ARG A 83 3.18 -5.48 11.34
CA ARG A 83 1.72 -5.54 11.42
C ARG A 83 1.07 -4.76 10.30
N LEU A 84 0.06 -5.32 9.66
CA LEU A 84 -0.74 -4.65 8.65
C LEU A 84 -1.56 -3.53 9.31
N ARG A 85 -1.40 -2.30 8.83
CA ARG A 85 -2.14 -1.13 9.31
C ARG A 85 -3.33 -0.82 8.42
N GLN A 86 -3.08 -0.76 7.12
CA GLN A 86 -4.06 -0.36 6.12
C GLN A 86 -3.64 -0.85 4.74
N PHE A 87 -4.58 -0.85 3.79
CA PHE A 87 -4.23 -0.76 2.38
C PHE A 87 -4.97 0.40 1.70
N HIS A 88 -4.40 0.89 0.61
CA HIS A 88 -4.97 1.93 -0.24
C HIS A 88 -4.51 1.76 -1.70
N PHE A 89 -5.10 2.54 -2.59
CA PHE A 89 -4.76 2.53 -4.02
C PHE A 89 -4.33 3.91 -4.49
N HIS A 90 -3.49 3.94 -5.51
CA HIS A 90 -3.21 5.07 -6.40
C HIS A 90 -3.73 4.72 -7.79
N TRP A 91 -4.37 5.66 -8.48
CA TRP A 91 -4.94 5.45 -9.81
C TRP A 91 -4.96 6.75 -10.61
N GLY A 92 -4.96 6.63 -11.94
CA GLY A 92 -5.05 7.77 -12.86
C GLY A 92 -6.48 8.05 -13.32
N THR A 93 -6.63 8.98 -14.26
CA THR A 93 -7.96 9.29 -14.83
C THR A 93 -8.34 8.40 -15.99
N THR A 94 -7.39 7.62 -16.52
CA THR A 94 -7.54 6.70 -17.65
C THR A 94 -6.77 5.41 -17.38
N ASP A 95 -7.06 4.36 -18.13
CA ASP A 95 -6.55 3.00 -17.86
C ASP A 95 -5.06 2.82 -18.18
N ASP A 96 -4.43 3.76 -18.89
CA ASP A 96 -3.04 3.69 -19.36
C ASP A 96 -2.01 4.26 -18.36
N TYR A 97 -2.46 4.88 -17.27
CA TYR A 97 -1.57 5.34 -16.19
C TYR A 97 -2.29 5.44 -14.84
N GLY A 98 -1.53 5.38 -13.75
CA GLY A 98 -2.06 5.50 -12.41
C GLY A 98 -1.20 4.90 -11.31
N SER A 99 -0.34 3.93 -11.64
CA SER A 99 0.71 3.48 -10.73
C SER A 99 1.69 4.60 -10.42
N GLU A 100 2.25 4.54 -9.22
CA GLU A 100 3.31 5.45 -8.78
C GLU A 100 4.67 4.92 -9.27
N HIS A 101 4.95 3.63 -9.04
CA HIS A 101 6.12 2.94 -9.59
C HIS A 101 5.95 2.63 -11.08
N LEU A 102 7.10 2.54 -11.74
CA LEU A 102 7.23 2.10 -13.13
C LEU A 102 8.12 0.86 -13.19
N VAL A 103 7.96 0.07 -14.25
CA VAL A 103 8.88 -1.03 -14.57
C VAL A 103 9.38 -0.81 -15.98
N ASP A 104 10.67 -0.58 -16.14
CA ASP A 104 11.31 -0.23 -17.42
C ASP A 104 10.59 0.93 -18.15
N GLY A 105 10.18 1.95 -17.41
CA GLY A 105 9.42 3.10 -17.91
C GLY A 105 7.95 2.83 -18.22
N ALA A 106 7.45 1.60 -18.04
CA ALA A 106 6.04 1.26 -18.23
C ALA A 106 5.21 1.64 -16.99
N LYS A 107 4.05 2.27 -17.24
CA LYS A 107 3.04 2.58 -16.22
C LYS A 107 1.92 1.56 -16.22
N TYR A 108 1.26 1.44 -15.08
CA TYR A 108 0.10 0.57 -14.86
C TYR A 108 -1.12 1.41 -14.49
N SER A 109 -2.32 0.82 -14.61
CA SER A 109 -3.60 1.52 -14.44
C SER A 109 -3.83 1.98 -13.00
N ALA A 110 -3.31 1.23 -12.03
CA ALA A 110 -3.33 1.57 -10.61
C ALA A 110 -2.20 0.85 -9.87
N GLU A 111 -1.99 1.23 -8.62
CA GLU A 111 -1.07 0.56 -7.69
C GLU A 111 -1.71 0.42 -6.32
N LEU A 112 -1.71 -0.80 -5.80
CA LEU A 112 -2.17 -1.13 -4.45
C LEU A 112 -0.99 -1.11 -3.49
N HIS A 113 -1.14 -0.41 -2.37
CA HIS A 113 -0.19 -0.40 -1.26
C HIS A 113 -0.79 -1.08 -0.03
N LEU A 114 -0.20 -2.18 0.45
CA LEU A 114 -0.48 -2.74 1.77
C LEU A 114 0.60 -2.26 2.74
N VAL A 115 0.24 -1.38 3.67
CA VAL A 115 1.16 -0.70 4.59
C VAL A 115 1.26 -1.44 5.91
N HIS A 116 2.48 -1.81 6.27
CA HIS A 116 2.80 -2.48 7.52
C HIS A 116 3.80 -1.67 8.34
N TRP A 117 3.85 -1.91 9.65
CA TRP A 117 4.79 -1.24 10.55
C TRP A 117 5.48 -2.20 11.52
N ASN A 118 6.71 -1.87 11.91
CA ASN A 118 7.58 -2.69 12.75
C ASN A 118 7.18 -2.56 14.24
N SER A 119 6.08 -3.22 14.59
CA SER A 119 5.58 -3.26 15.98
C SER A 119 6.46 -4.09 16.92
N ALA A 120 7.42 -4.85 16.39
CA ALA A 120 8.38 -5.59 17.20
C ALA A 120 9.42 -4.65 17.83
N LYS A 121 9.75 -3.56 17.14
CA LYS A 121 10.79 -2.61 17.56
C LYS A 121 10.23 -1.29 18.09
N TYR A 122 9.10 -0.82 17.55
CA TYR A 122 8.55 0.49 17.86
C TYR A 122 7.20 0.38 18.59
N PRO A 123 6.92 1.29 19.55
CA PRO A 123 5.71 1.20 20.37
C PRO A 123 4.45 1.69 19.66
N SER A 124 4.59 2.45 18.57
CA SER A 124 3.45 2.94 17.78
C SER A 124 3.79 3.07 16.29
N PHE A 125 2.76 3.11 15.45
CA PHE A 125 2.90 3.41 14.02
C PHE A 125 3.59 4.76 13.78
N ALA A 126 3.27 5.78 14.59
CA ALA A 126 3.84 7.12 14.44
C ALA A 126 5.35 7.13 14.74
N ASP A 127 5.76 6.42 15.78
CA ASP A 127 7.19 6.27 16.09
C ASP A 127 7.89 5.48 14.98
N ALA A 128 7.30 4.38 14.52
CA ALA A 128 7.84 3.58 13.41
C ALA A 128 7.97 4.40 12.12
N ALA A 129 6.96 5.20 11.74
CA ALA A 129 6.98 5.99 10.52
C ALA A 129 8.12 7.04 10.45
N SER A 130 8.73 7.37 11.59
CA SER A 130 9.90 8.26 11.67
C SER A 130 11.24 7.54 11.51
N GLN A 131 11.24 6.21 11.34
CA GLN A 131 12.43 5.37 11.39
C GLN A 131 12.65 4.66 10.05
N ALA A 132 13.93 4.47 9.69
CA ALA A 132 14.32 3.92 8.39
C ALA A 132 13.82 2.48 8.16
N ASP A 133 13.71 1.67 9.21
CA ASP A 133 13.19 0.29 9.19
C ASP A 133 11.82 0.18 9.87
N GLY A 134 11.08 1.28 9.92
CA GLY A 134 9.82 1.33 10.64
C GLY A 134 8.62 0.85 9.84
N LEU A 135 8.66 0.98 8.51
CA LEU A 135 7.55 0.62 7.63
C LEU A 135 7.97 -0.40 6.57
N ALA A 136 7.02 -1.23 6.17
CA ALA A 136 7.16 -2.12 5.02
C ALA A 136 5.88 -2.06 4.18
N ILE A 137 6.00 -1.79 2.88
CA ILE A 137 4.87 -1.70 1.96
C ILE A 137 4.99 -2.80 0.91
N ILE A 138 3.92 -3.58 0.74
CA ILE A 138 3.77 -4.42 -0.46
C ILE A 138 3.07 -3.57 -1.52
N GLY A 139 3.76 -3.30 -2.62
CA GLY A 139 3.21 -2.68 -3.82
C GLY A 139 2.73 -3.74 -4.82
N VAL A 140 1.52 -3.59 -5.34
CA VAL A 140 0.96 -4.45 -6.39
C VAL A 140 0.50 -3.59 -7.57
N LEU A 141 1.16 -3.77 -8.71
CA LEU A 141 0.82 -3.08 -9.96
C LEU A 141 -0.43 -3.70 -10.58
N VAL A 142 -1.40 -2.86 -10.95
CA VAL A 142 -2.73 -3.28 -11.43
C VAL A 142 -2.88 -2.97 -12.91
N LYS A 143 -3.27 -3.97 -13.69
CA LYS A 143 -3.55 -3.84 -15.13
C LYS A 143 -5.03 -4.08 -15.41
N VAL A 144 -5.64 -3.25 -16.27
CA VAL A 144 -6.99 -3.53 -16.77
C VAL A 144 -7.02 -4.82 -17.58
N GLY A 145 -8.03 -5.65 -17.31
CA GLY A 145 -8.23 -6.96 -17.92
C GLY A 145 -9.55 -7.56 -17.49
N GLN A 146 -9.56 -8.87 -17.22
CA GLN A 146 -10.75 -9.55 -16.68
C GLN A 146 -11.13 -8.99 -15.32
N ALA A 147 -12.43 -8.98 -15.03
CA ALA A 147 -12.93 -8.58 -13.72
C ALA A 147 -12.31 -9.44 -12.63
N ASN A 148 -11.88 -8.81 -11.53
CA ASN A 148 -11.38 -9.50 -10.35
C ASN A 148 -12.48 -9.56 -9.28
N PRO A 149 -13.14 -10.72 -9.07
CA PRO A 149 -14.21 -10.85 -8.08
C PRO A 149 -13.76 -10.54 -6.65
N ASN A 150 -12.46 -10.73 -6.35
CA ASN A 150 -11.90 -10.46 -5.03
C ASN A 150 -11.90 -8.96 -4.69
N LEU A 151 -11.92 -8.09 -5.70
CA LEU A 151 -12.00 -6.64 -5.52
C LEU A 151 -13.44 -6.13 -5.35
N GLN A 152 -14.45 -6.92 -5.73
CA GLN A 152 -15.84 -6.47 -5.81
C GLN A 152 -16.37 -5.92 -4.48
N LYS A 153 -16.05 -6.59 -3.36
CA LYS A 153 -16.47 -6.15 -2.03
C LYS A 153 -15.94 -4.74 -1.69
N VAL A 154 -14.70 -4.43 -2.11
CA VAL A 154 -14.12 -3.09 -1.93
C VAL A 154 -14.89 -2.08 -2.77
N LEU A 155 -15.14 -2.40 -4.05
CA LEU A 155 -15.85 -1.52 -5.00
C LEU A 155 -17.27 -1.20 -4.54
N ASP A 156 -18.01 -2.19 -4.04
CA ASP A 156 -19.36 -2.00 -3.51
C ASP A 156 -19.35 -1.03 -2.32
N ALA A 157 -18.36 -1.16 -1.44
CA ALA A 157 -18.21 -0.31 -0.25
C ALA A 157 -17.89 1.15 -0.60
N LEU A 158 -17.28 1.44 -1.76
CA LEU A 158 -17.00 2.80 -2.21
C LEU A 158 -18.27 3.67 -2.35
N GLN A 159 -19.43 3.05 -2.58
CA GLN A 159 -20.71 3.77 -2.67
C GLN A 159 -21.06 4.49 -1.36
N ALA A 160 -20.61 3.99 -0.21
CA ALA A 160 -20.85 4.58 1.10
C ALA A 160 -19.87 5.72 1.46
N ILE A 161 -18.76 5.85 0.73
CA ILE A 161 -17.66 6.76 1.08
C ILE A 161 -17.26 7.72 -0.05
N LYS A 162 -18.22 8.14 -0.87
CA LYS A 162 -17.99 8.97 -2.07
C LYS A 162 -17.31 10.32 -1.80
N THR A 163 -17.42 10.85 -0.58
CA THR A 163 -16.90 12.17 -0.22
C THR A 163 -15.86 12.08 0.89
N LYS A 164 -14.91 13.02 0.89
CA LYS A 164 -13.85 13.11 1.89
C LYS A 164 -14.41 13.01 3.32
N ASN A 165 -13.69 12.27 4.16
CA ASN A 165 -14.01 11.95 5.56
C ASN A 165 -15.24 11.06 5.78
N LYS A 166 -15.89 10.55 4.72
CA LYS A 166 -16.89 9.50 4.89
C LYS A 166 -16.19 8.18 5.18
N GLN A 167 -16.77 7.45 6.13
CA GLN A 167 -16.33 6.11 6.52
C GLN A 167 -17.54 5.17 6.60
N ALA A 168 -17.30 3.88 6.40
CA ALA A 168 -18.29 2.83 6.56
C ALA A 168 -17.64 1.59 7.18
N PRO A 169 -18.39 0.77 7.94
CA PRO A 169 -17.90 -0.52 8.41
C PRO A 169 -17.44 -1.39 7.24
N PHE A 170 -16.27 -2.02 7.39
CA PHE A 170 -15.70 -2.92 6.40
C PHE A 170 -14.96 -4.03 7.11
N THR A 171 -15.65 -5.14 7.37
CA THR A 171 -15.16 -6.24 8.21
C THR A 171 -15.03 -7.54 7.42
N ASN A 172 -14.31 -8.52 7.95
CA ASN A 172 -14.17 -9.86 7.36
C ASN A 172 -13.63 -9.81 5.92
N PHE A 173 -12.46 -9.20 5.74
CA PHE A 173 -11.80 -9.12 4.44
C PHE A 173 -10.32 -9.48 4.59
N ASP A 174 -9.90 -10.52 3.90
CA ASP A 174 -8.51 -10.93 3.81
C ASP A 174 -7.88 -10.23 2.61
N PRO A 175 -6.92 -9.31 2.77
CA PRO A 175 -6.32 -8.61 1.65
C PRO A 175 -5.34 -9.47 0.84
N SER A 176 -4.98 -10.68 1.29
CA SER A 176 -4.12 -11.58 0.50
C SER A 176 -4.79 -12.05 -0.79
N VAL A 177 -6.12 -12.04 -0.85
CA VAL A 177 -6.92 -12.34 -2.06
C VAL A 177 -6.71 -11.33 -3.20
N LEU A 178 -6.11 -10.17 -2.90
CA LEU A 178 -5.75 -9.14 -3.88
C LEU A 178 -4.32 -9.29 -4.39
N LEU A 179 -3.52 -10.19 -3.80
CA LEU A 179 -2.16 -10.46 -4.26
C LEU A 179 -2.22 -11.36 -5.50
N PRO A 180 -1.31 -11.15 -6.48
CA PRO A 180 -1.19 -12.08 -7.59
C PRO A 180 -0.73 -13.45 -7.08
N SER A 181 -1.12 -14.51 -7.77
CA SER A 181 -0.44 -15.81 -7.63
C SER A 181 1.03 -15.61 -8.03
N SER A 182 1.96 -16.23 -7.30
CA SER A 182 3.37 -16.21 -7.71
C SER A 182 3.47 -16.63 -9.18
N PRO A 183 4.24 -15.92 -10.03
CA PRO A 183 4.57 -16.46 -11.34
C PRO A 183 5.32 -17.78 -11.12
N GLU A 184 4.92 -18.83 -11.84
CA GLU A 184 5.68 -20.07 -11.96
C GLU A 184 7.11 -19.81 -12.47
#